data_AF-F6G9I1-F1
#
_entry.id   AF-F6G9I1-F1
#
_cell.length_a   1.000
_cell.length_b   1.000
_cell.length_c   1.000
_cell.angle_alpha   90.00
_cell.angle_beta   90.00
_cell.angle_gamma   90.00
#
_symmetry.space_group_name_H-M   'P 1'
#
loop_
_entity.id
_entity.type
_entity.pdbx_description
1 polymer ?
#
loop_
_entity_poly.entity_id
_entity_poly.type
_entity_poly.pdbx_seq_one_letter_code
_entity_poly.pdbx_strand_id
1 'polypeptide(L)'
;MKAQIKRNLVLNMGVAAAAAAALAGCGGGSGSDSSSSAAQVQGKAVDFYLSQANVVFPDCSNQTATTDGTGNFTFPSGCAKSAIKVSGGTDIGTGLAFGGVLLAPASDVAQGSTAVVTPFTTLLTQVGTDQSAALAAKLGLQSTNLLTQDPMQDVTMLKSGVVLQQLIEQIGKALAGLSASTGGSLTAEASAAAAAKAVATTVIGSSGSVDLTSTTLVSSAVSAAVVNSQAALSSSTQASIDVVAANVAALVTPVIASHVTNVSAGLANTTLGATPAATVASLQKAGALQSLSDSVQSSASGLLLSSVTSAALVDGTLTSSLGALGNAVALGNESAINSAASALGNNVDGNGIAAVILAVSPTDYLRLDSFSINDTAVPFSNAVTITGSTLTNIKTSVTQVGQPFGTGASEIRAGLRYVYNGNEVILVIERVALTFNSSNQLVAAQIPPGTSFQFVVNGTVNTRVSVTSTGDNLFDSSSGQLVLPVATLLNKLRSSGVLSATQIQALTPTAPGSVDVTLVVGSETGQPVRVRAATGNGTNPMSVVGVDTGDSAVVGYGTETIVTLVP
;
A
#
# COMPACT_ATOMS: atom_id res chain seq x y z
N MET A 1 38.45 -25.59 17.33
CA MET A 1 37.96 -25.02 18.60
C MET A 1 37.89 -23.49 18.48
N LYS A 2 36.71 -22.96 18.17
CA LYS A 2 36.38 -21.53 18.26
C LYS A 2 34.94 -21.47 18.78
N ALA A 3 34.78 -20.85 19.94
CA ALA A 3 33.53 -20.78 20.69
C ALA A 3 32.56 -19.83 19.99
N GLN A 4 31.37 -20.32 19.65
CA GLN A 4 30.23 -19.49 19.29
C GLN A 4 29.54 -19.02 20.57
N ILE A 5 29.55 -17.70 20.79
CA ILE A 5 28.71 -17.04 21.77
C ILE A 5 27.32 -16.91 21.14
N LYS A 6 26.42 -17.84 21.47
CA LYS A 6 24.98 -17.71 21.22
C LYS A 6 24.42 -16.65 22.17
N ARG A 7 24.00 -15.50 21.66
CA ARG A 7 23.07 -14.61 22.36
C ARG A 7 21.65 -15.01 22.00
N ASN A 8 21.04 -15.81 22.87
CA ASN A 8 19.60 -15.99 22.92
C ASN A 8 18.97 -14.66 23.36
N LEU A 9 18.21 -14.01 22.47
CA LEU A 9 17.18 -13.07 22.89
C LEU A 9 15.82 -13.66 22.49
N VAL A 10 15.34 -14.57 23.34
CA VAL A 10 13.93 -14.96 23.39
C VAL A 10 13.26 -13.90 24.26
N LEU A 11 12.50 -12.99 23.66
CA LEU A 11 11.48 -12.24 24.40
C LEU A 11 10.12 -12.72 23.93
N ASN A 12 9.47 -13.47 24.83
CA ASN A 12 8.12 -13.98 24.72
C ASN A 12 7.12 -12.85 24.45
N MET A 13 6.44 -12.87 23.29
CA MET A 13 5.14 -12.22 23.15
C MET A 13 4.11 -13.06 23.90
N GLY A 14 4.03 -12.85 25.21
CA GLY A 14 2.94 -13.32 26.04
C GLY A 14 1.68 -12.52 25.73
N VAL A 15 0.66 -13.22 25.25
CA VAL A 15 -0.74 -12.76 25.22
C VAL A 15 -1.13 -12.40 26.65
N ALA A 16 -1.36 -11.12 26.92
CA ALA A 16 -1.96 -10.65 28.16
C ALA A 16 -3.31 -9.99 27.84
N ALA A 17 -4.36 -10.79 27.98
CA ALA A 17 -5.69 -10.27 28.30
C ALA A 17 -5.65 -9.73 29.74
N ALA A 18 -5.85 -8.43 29.91
CA ALA A 18 -6.18 -7.78 31.18
C ALA A 18 -6.97 -6.52 30.84
N ALA A 19 -8.29 -6.58 30.97
CA ALA A 19 -9.03 -6.24 32.19
C ALA A 19 -9.18 -4.72 32.35
N ALA A 20 -10.43 -4.29 32.21
CA ALA A 20 -10.91 -2.95 32.52
C ALA A 20 -10.39 -2.48 33.89
N ALA A 21 -9.68 -1.37 33.90
CA ALA A 21 -9.45 -0.57 35.09
C ALA A 21 -10.43 0.61 35.05
N ALA A 22 -11.43 0.53 35.91
CA ALA A 22 -12.30 1.65 36.26
C ALA A 22 -11.47 2.82 36.80
N LEU A 23 -11.70 4.03 36.28
CA LEU A 23 -11.54 5.24 37.07
C LEU A 23 -12.90 5.60 37.66
N ALA A 24 -13.08 5.22 38.92
CA ALA A 24 -14.06 5.80 39.81
C ALA A 24 -13.40 6.96 40.58
N GLY A 25 -14.07 8.11 40.58
CA GLY A 25 -13.85 9.23 41.50
C GLY A 25 -14.48 10.49 40.92
N CYS A 26 -15.42 11.19 41.56
CA CYS A 26 -16.19 10.99 42.79
C CYS A 26 -17.48 11.81 42.58
N GLY A 27 -18.63 11.27 42.93
CA GLY A 27 -19.89 12.01 42.95
C GLY A 27 -20.09 12.81 44.24
N GLY A 28 -20.92 13.87 44.13
CA GLY A 28 -21.55 14.64 45.20
C GLY A 28 -21.40 16.14 44.97
N GLY A 29 -22.41 17.00 44.84
CA GLY A 29 -23.87 16.86 44.86
C GLY A 29 -24.48 18.27 44.68
N SER A 30 -25.74 18.31 44.22
CA SER A 30 -26.73 19.40 44.28
C SER A 30 -26.37 20.80 43.72
N GLY A 31 -27.07 21.19 42.65
CA GLY A 31 -27.16 22.58 42.21
C GLY A 31 -27.84 22.66 40.85
N SER A 32 -29.17 22.76 40.84
CA SER A 32 -29.97 22.97 39.64
C SER A 32 -29.61 24.31 39.00
N ASP A 33 -28.95 24.28 37.86
CA ASP A 33 -29.00 25.38 36.89
C ASP A 33 -28.96 24.78 35.48
N SER A 34 -30.12 24.80 34.83
CA SER A 34 -30.26 24.51 33.41
C SER A 34 -29.65 25.65 32.59
N SER A 35 -28.31 25.71 32.54
CA SER A 35 -27.59 26.45 31.52
C SER A 35 -27.50 25.57 30.27
N SER A 36 -28.14 25.99 29.19
CA SER A 36 -27.93 25.41 27.86
C SER A 36 -26.42 25.43 27.55
N SER A 37 -25.76 24.28 27.57
CA SER A 37 -24.37 24.18 27.14
C SER A 37 -24.30 24.58 25.68
N ALA A 38 -23.66 25.71 25.37
CA ALA A 38 -23.40 26.09 23.99
C ALA A 38 -22.70 24.92 23.28
N ALA A 39 -23.20 24.53 22.12
CA ALA A 39 -22.60 23.45 21.33
C ALA A 39 -21.13 23.82 21.04
N GLN A 40 -20.20 23.01 21.53
CA GLN A 40 -18.77 23.23 21.32
C GLN A 40 -18.42 22.99 19.85
N VAL A 41 -17.46 23.75 19.33
CA VAL A 41 -16.96 23.59 17.97
C VAL A 41 -16.11 22.32 17.92
N GLN A 42 -16.39 21.46 16.94
CA GLN A 42 -15.76 20.16 16.78
C GLN A 42 -14.81 20.16 15.59
N GLY A 43 -13.85 19.25 15.62
CA GLY A 43 -13.01 18.94 14.48
C GLY A 43 -12.77 17.44 14.34
N LYS A 44 -12.22 17.03 13.21
CA LYS A 44 -11.90 15.64 12.91
C LYS A 44 -10.59 15.53 12.11
N ALA A 45 -9.72 14.59 12.48
CA ALA A 45 -8.48 14.30 11.75
C ALA A 45 -8.57 12.97 10.96
N VAL A 46 -8.26 13.00 9.66
CA VAL A 46 -8.55 11.89 8.73
C VAL A 46 -7.43 11.65 7.69
N ASP A 47 -6.71 10.54 7.86
CA ASP A 47 -5.88 9.75 6.93
C ASP A 47 -6.30 8.25 6.94
N PHE A 48 -7.60 7.98 7.09
CA PHE A 48 -8.21 7.12 8.13
C PHE A 48 -8.23 7.86 9.48
N TYR A 49 -9.17 7.52 10.35
CA TYR A 49 -9.26 8.29 11.60
C TYR A 49 -7.98 8.16 12.43
N LEU A 50 -7.44 9.30 12.83
CA LEU A 50 -6.27 9.35 13.69
C LEU A 50 -6.73 9.35 15.14
N SER A 51 -6.43 8.30 15.89
CA SER A 51 -6.76 8.16 17.30
C SER A 51 -5.63 8.66 18.19
N GLN A 52 -5.96 9.39 19.27
CA GLN A 52 -4.99 9.91 20.24
C GLN A 52 -3.91 10.80 19.60
N ALA A 53 -4.22 11.45 18.49
CA ALA A 53 -3.34 12.40 17.82
C ALA A 53 -3.32 13.73 18.57
N ASN A 54 -2.16 14.38 18.57
CA ASN A 54 -2.00 15.70 19.15
C ASN A 54 -2.47 16.76 18.14
N VAL A 55 -3.43 17.59 18.56
CA VAL A 55 -3.98 18.70 17.78
C VAL A 55 -3.46 19.99 18.38
N VAL A 56 -2.83 20.85 17.57
CA VAL A 56 -2.31 22.15 17.97
C VAL A 56 -3.06 23.23 17.19
N PHE A 57 -3.41 24.31 17.88
CA PHE A 57 -4.03 25.52 17.33
C PHE A 57 -3.01 26.66 17.31
N PRO A 58 -2.23 26.85 16.22
CA PRO A 58 -1.07 27.74 16.22
C PRO A 58 -1.43 29.21 16.45
N ASP A 59 -2.56 29.65 15.89
CA ASP A 59 -3.04 31.03 16.01
C ASP A 59 -3.77 31.28 17.35
N CYS A 60 -3.86 30.26 18.20
CA CYS A 60 -4.51 30.31 19.50
C CYS A 60 -3.53 30.00 20.63
N SER A 61 -2.38 30.69 20.64
CA SER A 61 -1.31 30.50 21.64
C SER A 61 -0.81 29.04 21.74
N ASN A 62 -0.87 28.28 20.63
CA ASN A 62 -0.53 26.86 20.60
C ASN A 62 -1.30 26.01 21.62
N GLN A 63 -2.54 26.38 21.94
CA GLN A 63 -3.42 25.49 22.71
C GLN A 63 -3.57 24.15 21.99
N THR A 64 -3.88 23.10 22.77
CA THR A 64 -3.90 21.73 22.28
C THR A 64 -5.21 21.02 22.59
N ALA A 65 -5.48 19.99 21.79
CA ALA A 65 -6.53 19.00 22.01
C ALA A 65 -6.00 17.61 21.60
N THR A 66 -6.78 16.58 21.86
CA THR A 66 -6.44 15.19 21.49
C THR A 66 -7.62 14.55 20.79
N THR A 67 -7.35 13.76 19.76
CA THR A 67 -8.41 13.06 19.03
C THR A 67 -8.90 11.81 19.76
N ASP A 68 -10.19 11.50 19.65
CA ASP A 68 -10.79 10.26 20.11
C ASP A 68 -10.56 9.07 19.15
N GLY A 69 -11.13 7.90 19.45
CA GLY A 69 -11.02 6.69 18.60
C GLY A 69 -11.65 6.81 17.21
N THR A 70 -12.41 7.86 16.95
CA THR A 70 -13.04 8.19 15.67
C THR A 70 -12.50 9.48 15.05
N GLY A 71 -11.34 9.94 15.55
CA GLY A 71 -10.63 11.10 15.04
C GLY A 71 -11.23 12.45 15.46
N ASN A 72 -12.30 12.49 16.26
CA ASN A 72 -12.90 13.75 16.67
C ASN A 72 -12.07 14.44 17.76
N PHE A 73 -12.07 15.75 17.75
CA PHE A 73 -11.55 16.58 18.83
C PHE A 73 -12.46 17.80 19.04
N THR A 74 -12.33 18.43 20.21
CA THR A 74 -13.07 19.65 20.55
C THR A 74 -12.11 20.83 20.58
N PHE A 75 -12.53 21.96 20.02
CA PHE A 75 -11.74 23.17 20.03
C PHE A 75 -11.65 23.73 21.46
N PRO A 76 -10.46 24.15 21.92
CA PRO A 76 -10.34 24.94 23.13
C PRO A 76 -11.10 26.27 22.99
N SER A 77 -11.50 26.84 24.12
CA SER A 77 -12.29 28.07 24.15
C SER A 77 -11.56 29.21 23.43
N GLY A 78 -12.25 29.89 22.50
CA GLY A 78 -11.70 31.00 21.72
C GLY A 78 -10.86 30.60 20.50
N CYS A 79 -10.61 29.30 20.26
CA CYS A 79 -9.73 28.85 19.18
C CYS A 79 -10.44 28.53 17.86
N ALA A 80 -11.74 28.76 17.73
CA ALA A 80 -12.57 28.38 16.57
C ALA A 80 -12.14 28.99 15.22
N LYS A 81 -11.25 30.00 15.23
CA LYS A 81 -10.72 30.69 14.04
C LYS A 81 -9.28 30.29 13.69
N SER A 82 -8.64 29.46 14.51
CA SER A 82 -7.24 29.09 14.33
C SER A 82 -7.06 28.11 13.19
N ALA A 83 -5.91 28.17 12.52
CA ALA A 83 -5.39 27.03 11.78
C ALA A 83 -5.21 25.83 12.72
N ILE A 84 -5.11 24.64 12.14
CA ILE A 84 -5.02 23.38 12.89
C ILE A 84 -3.83 22.58 12.37
N LYS A 85 -3.02 22.06 13.29
CA LYS A 85 -1.95 21.11 13.03
C LYS A 85 -2.22 19.82 13.79
N VAL A 86 -2.22 18.69 13.11
CA VAL A 86 -2.38 17.36 13.71
C VAL A 86 -1.14 16.52 13.46
N SER A 87 -0.63 15.85 14.49
CA SER A 87 0.56 14.99 14.41
C SER A 87 0.52 13.88 15.46
N GLY A 88 1.24 12.78 15.20
CA GLY A 88 1.25 11.61 16.07
C GLY A 88 -0.11 10.90 16.16
N GLY A 89 -0.29 10.11 17.21
CA GLY A 89 -1.45 9.23 17.35
C GLY A 89 -1.30 7.92 16.58
N THR A 90 -2.39 7.17 16.48
CA THR A 90 -2.48 5.89 15.76
C THR A 90 -3.49 6.00 14.64
N ASP A 91 -3.07 5.64 13.43
CA ASP A 91 -3.96 5.53 12.29
C ASP A 91 -4.82 4.27 12.42
N ILE A 92 -6.15 4.38 12.41
CA ILE A 92 -7.02 3.19 12.62
C ILE A 92 -7.00 2.20 11.46
N GLY A 93 -6.61 2.64 10.25
CA GLY A 93 -6.52 1.75 9.10
C GLY A 93 -5.37 0.75 9.30
N THR A 94 -4.19 1.28 9.55
CA THR A 94 -2.97 0.48 9.72
C THR A 94 -2.76 -0.06 11.13
N GLY A 95 -3.33 0.58 12.15
CA GLY A 95 -3.00 0.34 13.55
C GLY A 95 -1.59 0.79 13.93
N LEU A 96 -0.90 1.56 13.07
CA LEU A 96 0.45 2.04 13.29
C LEU A 96 0.46 3.51 13.75
N ALA A 97 1.58 3.93 14.34
CA ALA A 97 1.78 5.32 14.70
C ALA A 97 1.77 6.21 13.43
N PHE A 98 0.99 7.29 13.47
CA PHE A 98 0.95 8.26 12.38
C PHE A 98 2.23 9.10 12.37
N GLY A 99 3.04 8.95 11.32
CA GLY A 99 4.34 9.61 11.17
C GLY A 99 4.28 10.96 10.46
N GLY A 100 3.13 11.32 9.89
CA GLY A 100 2.93 12.55 9.13
C GLY A 100 2.50 13.77 9.95
N VAL A 101 2.17 14.83 9.22
CA VAL A 101 1.55 16.05 9.75
C VAL A 101 0.37 16.41 8.85
N LEU A 102 -0.81 16.55 9.44
CA LEU A 102 -1.98 17.08 8.74
C LEU A 102 -2.22 18.53 9.14
N LEU A 103 -2.57 19.37 8.17
CA LEU A 103 -2.82 20.79 8.37
C LEU A 103 -4.22 21.16 7.87
N ALA A 104 -4.88 22.08 8.54
CA ALA A 104 -6.07 22.75 8.04
C ALA A 104 -5.91 24.28 8.15
N PRO A 105 -6.35 25.04 7.13
CA PRO A 105 -6.22 26.49 7.13
C PRO A 105 -7.12 27.11 8.21
N ALA A 106 -6.73 28.29 8.69
CA ALA A 106 -7.57 29.10 9.55
C ALA A 106 -8.90 29.39 8.85
N SER A 107 -10.02 29.09 9.52
CA SER A 107 -11.37 29.34 9.02
C SER A 107 -12.31 29.60 10.20
N ASP A 108 -13.38 30.37 9.97
CA ASP A 108 -14.38 30.63 11.02
C ASP A 108 -15.34 29.42 11.13
N VAL A 109 -15.01 28.47 12.00
CA VAL A 109 -15.79 27.24 12.16
C VAL A 109 -17.03 27.55 13.00
N ALA A 110 -18.18 27.61 12.34
CA ALA A 110 -19.46 27.87 12.99
C ALA A 110 -19.80 26.81 14.05
N GLN A 111 -20.54 27.19 15.09
CA GLN A 111 -21.08 26.24 16.06
C GLN A 111 -21.97 25.20 15.37
N GLY A 112 -21.81 23.93 15.75
CA GLY A 112 -22.48 22.81 15.10
C GLY A 112 -21.82 22.30 13.81
N SER A 113 -20.76 22.98 13.33
CA SER A 113 -19.94 22.49 12.23
C SER A 113 -18.74 21.67 12.73
N THR A 114 -18.19 20.85 11.85
CA THR A 114 -16.96 20.09 12.09
C THR A 114 -15.87 20.53 11.13
N ALA A 115 -14.74 21.01 11.65
CA ALA A 115 -13.54 21.23 10.84
C ALA A 115 -12.90 19.89 10.48
N VAL A 116 -12.50 19.67 9.24
CA VAL A 116 -11.84 18.42 8.82
C VAL A 116 -10.38 18.70 8.50
N VAL A 117 -9.49 17.92 9.10
CA VAL A 117 -8.04 17.98 8.87
C VAL A 117 -7.63 16.72 8.12
N THR A 118 -7.23 16.88 6.86
CA THR A 118 -6.98 15.78 5.91
C THR A 118 -5.70 16.02 5.10
N PRO A 119 -5.21 15.02 4.35
CA PRO A 119 -4.17 15.25 3.35
C PRO A 119 -4.56 16.34 2.33
N PHE A 120 -5.84 16.48 1.99
CA PHE A 120 -6.30 17.52 1.06
C PHE A 120 -6.21 18.92 1.66
N THR A 121 -6.69 19.12 2.90
CA THR A 121 -6.55 20.42 3.57
C THR A 121 -5.09 20.75 3.79
N THR A 122 -4.24 19.74 4.00
CA THR A 122 -2.79 19.89 4.11
C THR A 122 -2.20 20.48 2.83
N LEU A 123 -2.53 19.93 1.66
CA LEU A 123 -2.10 20.54 0.39
C LEU A 123 -2.65 21.96 0.22
N LEU A 124 -3.92 22.21 0.56
CA LEU A 124 -4.53 23.54 0.44
C LEU A 124 -3.90 24.60 1.36
N THR A 125 -3.34 24.21 2.50
CA THR A 125 -2.52 25.14 3.30
C THR A 125 -1.27 25.62 2.58
N GLN A 126 -0.78 24.86 1.59
CA GLN A 126 0.44 25.18 0.85
C GLN A 126 0.19 26.00 -0.41
N VAL A 127 -0.95 25.80 -1.07
CA VAL A 127 -1.30 26.46 -2.36
C VAL A 127 -2.44 27.47 -2.25
N GLY A 128 -3.09 27.58 -1.09
CA GLY A 128 -4.23 28.45 -0.85
C GLY A 128 -5.57 27.75 -1.07
N THR A 129 -6.57 28.13 -0.28
CA THR A 129 -7.92 27.53 -0.30
C THR A 129 -8.67 27.78 -1.61
N ASP A 130 -8.36 28.87 -2.31
CA ASP A 130 -8.95 29.18 -3.62
C ASP A 130 -8.61 28.14 -4.69
N GLN A 131 -7.56 27.35 -4.47
CA GLN A 131 -7.18 26.24 -5.35
C GLN A 131 -7.99 24.96 -5.10
N SER A 132 -8.94 24.95 -4.15
CA SER A 132 -9.71 23.73 -3.81
C SER A 132 -10.38 23.08 -5.02
N ALA A 133 -11.05 23.86 -5.87
CA ALA A 133 -11.71 23.33 -7.06
C ALA A 133 -10.71 22.81 -8.09
N ALA A 134 -9.59 23.51 -8.28
CA ALA A 134 -8.52 23.07 -9.17
C ALA A 134 -7.89 21.76 -8.67
N LEU A 135 -7.55 21.67 -7.38
CA LEU A 135 -6.98 20.49 -6.76
C LEU A 135 -7.93 19.28 -6.87
N ALA A 136 -9.22 19.48 -6.57
CA ALA A 136 -10.24 18.45 -6.72
C ALA A 136 -10.31 17.94 -8.17
N ALA A 137 -10.30 18.85 -9.14
CA ALA A 137 -10.31 18.49 -10.56
C ALA A 137 -9.06 17.71 -10.99
N LYS A 138 -7.86 18.09 -10.50
CA LYS A 138 -6.61 17.37 -10.77
C LYS A 138 -6.65 15.96 -10.22
N LEU A 139 -7.21 15.77 -9.03
CA LEU A 139 -7.26 14.47 -8.35
C LEU A 139 -8.44 13.60 -8.77
N GLY A 140 -9.27 14.04 -9.74
CA GLY A 140 -10.47 13.33 -10.17
C GLY A 140 -11.60 13.34 -9.14
N LEU A 141 -11.56 14.24 -8.15
CA LEU A 141 -12.53 14.38 -7.05
C LEU A 141 -13.60 15.43 -7.35
N GLN A 142 -14.14 15.43 -8.58
CA GLN A 142 -15.09 16.46 -9.01
C GLN A 142 -16.29 16.53 -8.06
N SER A 143 -16.83 17.74 -7.85
CA SER A 143 -17.98 18.01 -6.96
C SER A 143 -17.77 17.75 -5.46
N THR A 144 -16.52 17.49 -5.04
CA THR A 144 -16.15 17.27 -3.64
C THR A 144 -15.67 18.57 -2.98
N ASN A 145 -16.08 18.83 -1.73
CA ASN A 145 -15.52 19.93 -0.95
C ASN A 145 -14.34 19.45 -0.09
N LEU A 146 -13.13 19.70 -0.58
CA LEU A 146 -11.88 19.26 0.08
C LEU A 146 -11.65 19.88 1.48
N LEU A 147 -12.33 20.98 1.83
CA LEU A 147 -12.16 21.68 3.11
C LEU A 147 -13.06 21.15 4.22
N THR A 148 -14.15 20.47 3.89
CA THR A 148 -15.20 20.12 4.87
C THR A 148 -15.68 18.68 4.78
N GLN A 149 -15.38 17.97 3.69
CA GLN A 149 -15.84 16.60 3.52
C GLN A 149 -14.86 15.62 4.19
N ASP A 150 -15.41 14.66 4.93
CA ASP A 150 -14.68 13.58 5.59
C ASP A 150 -14.35 12.47 4.56
N PRO A 151 -13.06 12.20 4.28
CA PRO A 151 -12.66 11.15 3.34
C PRO A 151 -13.21 9.76 3.70
N MET A 152 -13.47 9.45 4.98
CA MET A 152 -14.03 8.15 5.38
C MET A 152 -15.51 7.97 4.98
N GLN A 153 -16.15 9.02 4.44
CA GLN A 153 -17.52 9.01 3.93
C GLN A 153 -17.59 9.08 2.39
N ASP A 154 -16.45 9.18 1.71
CA ASP A 154 -16.36 9.19 0.25
C ASP A 154 -15.21 8.28 -0.21
N VAL A 155 -15.54 7.20 -0.92
CA VAL A 155 -14.56 6.19 -1.29
C VAL A 155 -13.45 6.72 -2.19
N THR A 156 -13.75 7.72 -3.02
CA THR A 156 -12.78 8.31 -3.95
C THR A 156 -11.85 9.24 -3.18
N MET A 157 -12.40 10.03 -2.25
CA MET A 157 -11.58 10.83 -1.34
C MET A 157 -10.70 9.96 -0.44
N LEU A 158 -11.21 8.85 0.10
CA LEU A 158 -10.41 7.95 0.94
C LEU A 158 -9.19 7.44 0.17
N LYS A 159 -9.41 6.88 -1.02
CA LYS A 159 -8.34 6.36 -1.88
C LYS A 159 -7.29 7.43 -2.19
N SER A 160 -7.74 8.57 -2.72
CA SER A 160 -6.82 9.66 -3.10
C SER A 160 -6.12 10.28 -1.89
N GLY A 161 -6.80 10.40 -0.75
CA GLY A 161 -6.26 10.98 0.48
C GLY A 161 -5.12 10.14 1.05
N VAL A 162 -5.34 8.84 1.20
CA VAL A 162 -4.33 7.90 1.71
C VAL A 162 -3.12 7.84 0.76
N VAL A 163 -3.34 7.75 -0.55
CA VAL A 163 -2.25 7.74 -1.54
C VAL A 163 -1.44 9.03 -1.51
N LEU A 164 -2.11 10.19 -1.38
CA LEU A 164 -1.43 11.48 -1.21
C LEU A 164 -0.58 11.53 0.06
N GLN A 165 -1.12 11.08 1.19
CA GLN A 165 -0.38 11.10 2.44
C GLN A 165 0.85 10.20 2.37
N GLN A 166 0.73 9.01 1.78
CA GLN A 166 1.87 8.14 1.57
C GLN A 166 2.93 8.76 0.67
N LEU A 167 2.54 9.46 -0.41
CA LEU A 167 3.50 10.20 -1.24
C LEU A 167 4.24 11.28 -0.42
N ILE A 168 3.52 12.08 0.37
CA ILE A 168 4.09 13.14 1.21
C ILE A 168 5.06 12.54 2.24
N GLU A 169 4.67 11.48 2.93
CA GLU A 169 5.49 10.83 3.96
C GLU A 169 6.76 10.21 3.38
N GLN A 170 6.66 9.52 2.25
CA GLN A 170 7.82 8.91 1.61
C GLN A 170 8.83 9.95 1.11
N ILE A 171 8.36 11.09 0.58
CA ILE A 171 9.21 12.23 0.24
C ILE A 171 9.82 12.84 1.50
N GLY A 172 9.05 13.00 2.58
CA GLY A 172 9.54 13.49 3.86
C GLY A 172 10.67 12.63 4.44
N LYS A 173 10.53 11.30 4.38
CA LYS A 173 11.58 10.33 4.76
C LYS A 173 12.84 10.46 3.90
N ALA A 174 12.67 10.66 2.59
CA ALA A 174 13.79 10.93 1.70
C ALA A 174 14.51 12.22 2.11
N LEU A 175 13.79 13.32 2.35
CA LEU A 175 14.40 14.58 2.80
C LEU A 175 15.14 14.46 4.14
N ALA A 176 14.65 13.63 5.07
CA ALA A 176 15.39 13.34 6.30
C ALA A 176 16.73 12.63 5.99
N GLY A 177 16.73 11.67 5.06
CA GLY A 177 17.96 11.03 4.56
C GLY A 177 18.91 12.01 3.86
N LEU A 178 18.37 12.99 3.12
CA LEU A 178 19.16 14.05 2.47
C LEU A 178 19.87 14.91 3.50
N SER A 179 19.15 15.31 4.54
CA SER A 179 19.71 16.10 5.64
C SER A 179 20.84 15.35 6.34
N ALA A 180 20.65 14.05 6.59
CA ALA A 180 21.68 13.20 7.19
C ALA A 180 22.93 13.06 6.30
N SER A 181 22.76 12.84 4.99
CA SER A 181 23.87 12.73 4.03
C SER A 181 24.66 14.03 3.86
N THR A 182 23.97 15.17 3.89
CA THR A 182 24.57 16.48 3.59
C THR A 182 24.95 17.29 4.83
N GLY A 183 24.67 16.80 6.05
CA GLY A 183 24.91 17.53 7.30
C GLY A 183 23.98 18.75 7.49
N GLY A 184 22.78 18.70 6.90
CA GLY A 184 21.75 19.74 7.03
C GLY A 184 20.99 19.68 8.36
N SER A 185 20.07 20.63 8.55
CA SER A 185 19.29 20.79 9.79
C SER A 185 17.78 20.62 9.58
N LEU A 186 17.35 19.85 8.57
CA LEU A 186 15.92 19.60 8.35
C LEU A 186 15.34 18.80 9.51
N THR A 187 14.27 19.32 10.10
CA THR A 187 13.44 18.61 11.06
C THR A 187 12.39 17.77 10.33
N ALA A 188 11.82 16.77 11.00
CA ALA A 188 10.73 15.96 10.42
C ALA A 188 9.53 16.84 9.99
N GLU A 189 9.18 17.85 10.79
CA GLU A 189 8.10 18.79 10.46
C GLU A 189 8.45 19.64 9.22
N ALA A 190 9.68 20.14 9.11
CA ALA A 190 10.12 20.91 7.94
C ALA A 190 10.17 20.03 6.68
N SER A 191 10.61 18.77 6.79
CA SER A 191 10.59 17.80 5.70
C SER A 191 9.15 17.50 5.25
N ALA A 192 8.22 17.28 6.17
CA ALA A 192 6.82 17.06 5.85
C ALA A 192 6.19 18.28 5.16
N ALA A 193 6.47 19.50 5.64
CA ALA A 193 5.99 20.74 5.02
C ALA A 193 6.56 20.93 3.60
N ALA A 194 7.87 20.70 3.40
CA ALA A 194 8.51 20.81 2.09
C ALA A 194 7.95 19.77 1.09
N ALA A 195 7.70 18.54 1.56
CA ALA A 195 7.07 17.48 0.79
C ALA A 195 5.62 17.83 0.41
N ALA A 196 4.79 18.24 1.38
CA ALA A 196 3.40 18.64 1.14
C ALA A 196 3.32 19.80 0.15
N LYS A 197 4.18 20.82 0.30
CA LYS A 197 4.26 21.94 -0.64
C LYS A 197 4.62 21.48 -2.05
N ALA A 198 5.61 20.60 -2.18
CA ALA A 198 6.06 20.10 -3.47
C ALA A 198 5.01 19.24 -4.17
N VAL A 199 4.31 18.37 -3.43
CA VAL A 199 3.19 17.58 -3.96
C VAL A 199 2.07 18.52 -4.40
N ALA A 200 1.69 19.49 -3.58
CA ALA A 200 0.62 20.44 -3.90
C ALA A 200 0.93 21.23 -5.19
N THR A 201 2.13 21.82 -5.29
CA THR A 201 2.53 22.61 -6.48
C THR A 201 2.64 21.75 -7.73
N THR A 202 3.16 20.53 -7.61
CA THR A 202 3.28 19.60 -8.75
C THR A 202 1.91 19.17 -9.27
N VAL A 203 0.97 18.85 -8.36
CA VAL A 203 -0.40 18.45 -8.74
C VAL A 203 -1.13 19.60 -9.40
N ILE A 204 -1.11 20.80 -8.80
CA ILE A 204 -1.76 22.00 -9.36
C ILE A 204 -1.15 22.40 -10.71
N GLY A 205 0.18 22.33 -10.84
CA GLY A 205 0.91 22.69 -12.06
C GLY A 205 0.79 21.66 -13.19
N SER A 206 0.30 20.44 -12.92
CA SER A 206 0.16 19.40 -13.93
C SER A 206 -0.92 19.74 -14.96
N SER A 207 -0.78 19.30 -16.21
CA SER A 207 -1.84 19.38 -17.23
C SER A 207 -2.84 18.23 -17.08
N GLY A 208 -4.14 18.50 -17.15
CA GLY A 208 -5.17 17.46 -17.01
C GLY A 208 -5.29 16.87 -15.61
N SER A 209 -5.88 15.67 -15.50
CA SER A 209 -5.93 14.88 -14.26
C SER A 209 -4.56 14.29 -13.96
N VAL A 210 -4.22 14.15 -12.68
CA VAL A 210 -2.97 13.54 -12.24
C VAL A 210 -3.15 12.07 -11.93
N ASP A 211 -2.11 11.29 -12.21
CA ASP A 211 -1.90 9.96 -11.67
C ASP A 211 -0.82 10.04 -10.60
N LEU A 212 -1.21 9.83 -9.34
CA LEU A 212 -0.30 9.90 -8.19
C LEU A 212 0.75 8.78 -8.19
N THR A 213 0.55 7.73 -8.98
CA THR A 213 1.49 6.62 -9.15
C THR A 213 2.50 6.87 -10.27
N SER A 214 2.32 7.94 -11.07
CA SER A 214 3.20 8.28 -12.18
C SER A 214 4.61 8.60 -11.69
N THR A 215 5.60 7.86 -12.18
CA THR A 215 7.02 8.11 -11.87
C THR A 215 7.46 9.53 -12.23
N THR A 216 6.90 10.13 -13.28
CA THR A 216 7.19 11.52 -13.69
C THR A 216 6.67 12.52 -12.66
N LEU A 217 5.45 12.32 -12.16
CA LEU A 217 4.87 13.18 -11.12
C LEU A 217 5.65 13.03 -9.81
N VAL A 218 5.93 11.79 -9.39
CA VAL A 218 6.72 11.51 -8.18
C VAL A 218 8.11 12.15 -8.28
N SER A 219 8.81 11.98 -9.41
CA SER A 219 10.13 12.59 -9.65
C SER A 219 10.08 14.12 -9.58
N SER A 220 9.03 14.73 -10.13
CA SER A 220 8.84 16.19 -10.11
C SER A 220 8.59 16.68 -8.68
N ALA A 221 7.76 15.98 -7.91
CA ALA A 221 7.47 16.29 -6.52
C ALA A 221 8.72 16.12 -5.63
N VAL A 222 9.51 15.05 -5.82
CA VAL A 222 10.79 14.86 -5.11
C VAL A 222 11.75 16.01 -5.41
N SER A 223 11.93 16.36 -6.69
CA SER A 223 12.82 17.46 -7.10
C SER A 223 12.39 18.79 -6.46
N ALA A 224 11.09 19.11 -6.53
CA ALA A 224 10.54 20.32 -5.92
C ALA A 224 10.68 20.31 -4.38
N ALA A 225 10.58 19.15 -3.73
CA ALA A 225 10.73 19.04 -2.28
C ALA A 225 12.18 19.30 -1.83
N VAL A 226 13.16 18.86 -2.62
CA VAL A 226 14.58 19.18 -2.40
C VAL A 226 14.81 20.68 -2.52
N VAL A 227 14.29 21.31 -3.58
CA VAL A 227 14.39 22.77 -3.77
C VAL A 227 13.71 23.55 -2.63
N ASN A 228 12.51 23.13 -2.22
CA ASN A 228 11.81 23.73 -1.07
C ASN A 228 12.60 23.63 0.24
N SER A 229 13.53 22.68 0.33
CA SER A 229 14.36 22.43 1.51
C SER A 229 15.72 23.12 1.46
N GLN A 230 16.07 23.81 0.36
CA GLN A 230 17.41 24.34 0.07
C GLN A 230 18.03 25.10 1.25
N ALA A 231 17.28 26.00 1.88
CA ALA A 231 17.78 26.86 2.97
C ALA A 231 18.25 26.08 4.22
N ALA A 232 17.79 24.84 4.40
CA ALA A 232 18.16 23.98 5.53
C ALA A 232 19.28 22.98 5.21
N LEU A 233 19.80 22.98 3.97
CA LEU A 233 20.89 22.11 3.51
C LEU A 233 22.25 22.79 3.68
N SER A 234 23.34 22.03 3.56
CA SER A 234 24.70 22.59 3.59
C SER A 234 24.97 23.56 2.44
N SER A 235 25.91 24.49 2.61
CA SER A 235 26.23 25.50 1.58
C SER A 235 26.68 24.90 0.24
N SER A 236 27.42 23.78 0.26
CA SER A 236 27.82 23.08 -0.97
C SER A 236 26.62 22.50 -1.71
N THR A 237 25.65 21.94 -0.98
CA THR A 237 24.40 21.42 -1.55
C THR A 237 23.54 22.56 -2.09
N GLN A 238 23.46 23.68 -1.38
CA GLN A 238 22.72 24.87 -1.82
C GLN A 238 23.23 25.42 -3.15
N ALA A 239 24.55 25.45 -3.35
CA ALA A 239 25.17 25.96 -4.57
C ALA A 239 24.89 25.09 -5.82
N SER A 240 24.47 23.84 -5.64
CA SER A 240 24.22 22.88 -6.72
C SER A 240 22.82 22.27 -6.62
N ILE A 241 21.85 23.03 -6.10
CA ILE A 241 20.53 22.51 -5.72
C ILE A 241 19.80 21.80 -6.87
N ASP A 242 19.93 22.29 -8.11
CA ASP A 242 19.27 21.68 -9.28
C ASP A 242 19.84 20.30 -9.60
N VAL A 243 21.17 20.14 -9.50
CA VAL A 243 21.85 18.85 -9.67
C VAL A 243 21.47 17.90 -8.55
N VAL A 244 21.44 18.39 -7.31
CA VAL A 244 21.03 17.61 -6.15
C VAL A 244 19.58 17.15 -6.30
N ALA A 245 18.67 18.03 -6.72
CA ALA A 245 17.28 17.69 -6.95
C ALA A 245 17.13 16.57 -8.01
N ALA A 246 17.85 16.67 -9.13
CA ALA A 246 17.85 15.66 -10.18
C ALA A 246 18.42 14.31 -9.69
N ASN A 247 19.55 14.33 -8.98
CA ASN A 247 20.20 13.13 -8.44
C ASN A 247 19.35 12.45 -7.35
N VAL A 248 18.78 13.22 -6.43
CA VAL A 248 17.87 12.71 -5.40
C VAL A 248 16.64 12.09 -6.06
N ALA A 249 16.03 12.79 -7.02
CA ALA A 249 14.86 12.28 -7.74
C ALA A 249 15.18 10.98 -8.48
N ALA A 250 16.30 10.89 -9.19
CA ALA A 250 16.73 9.65 -9.84
C ALA A 250 16.87 8.49 -8.83
N LEU A 251 17.49 8.75 -7.67
CA LEU A 251 17.76 7.74 -6.65
C LEU A 251 16.51 7.22 -5.94
N VAL A 252 15.62 8.11 -5.47
CA VAL A 252 14.52 7.69 -4.57
C VAL A 252 13.18 7.51 -5.27
N THR A 253 12.97 8.10 -6.45
CA THR A 253 11.69 7.98 -7.17
C THR A 253 11.27 6.53 -7.40
N PRO A 254 12.15 5.59 -7.82
CA PRO A 254 11.73 4.20 -8.03
C PRO A 254 11.15 3.55 -6.77
N VAL A 255 11.75 3.83 -5.60
CA VAL A 255 11.33 3.28 -4.30
C VAL A 255 9.99 3.91 -3.88
N ILE A 256 9.89 5.24 -3.94
CA ILE A 256 8.67 5.97 -3.57
C ILE A 256 7.51 5.58 -4.47
N ALA A 257 7.72 5.57 -5.80
CA ALA A 257 6.70 5.18 -6.77
C ALA A 257 6.21 3.74 -6.52
N SER A 258 7.12 2.80 -6.25
CA SER A 258 6.75 1.41 -5.93
C SER A 258 5.82 1.34 -4.70
N HIS A 259 6.12 2.06 -3.62
CA HIS A 259 5.24 2.11 -2.45
C HIS A 259 3.88 2.73 -2.79
N VAL A 260 3.87 3.88 -3.46
CA VAL A 260 2.63 4.60 -3.81
C VAL A 260 1.75 3.78 -4.77
N THR A 261 2.34 3.12 -5.77
CA THR A 261 1.64 2.20 -6.67
C THR A 261 1.02 1.03 -5.89
N ASN A 262 1.77 0.40 -4.98
CA ASN A 262 1.26 -0.72 -4.20
C ASN A 262 0.13 -0.31 -3.24
N VAL A 263 0.19 0.89 -2.66
CA VAL A 263 -0.89 1.45 -1.84
C VAL A 263 -2.13 1.72 -2.70
N SER A 264 -1.95 2.39 -3.84
CA SER A 264 -3.04 2.68 -4.76
C SER A 264 -3.74 1.41 -5.26
N ALA A 265 -2.96 0.40 -5.68
CA ALA A 265 -3.48 -0.89 -6.10
C ALA A 265 -4.17 -1.65 -4.96
N GLY A 266 -3.62 -1.58 -3.75
CA GLY A 266 -4.23 -2.16 -2.55
C GLY A 266 -5.63 -1.62 -2.28
N LEU A 267 -5.84 -0.32 -2.53
CA LEU A 267 -7.11 0.35 -2.30
C LEU A 267 -8.04 0.36 -3.54
N ALA A 268 -7.63 -0.18 -4.69
CA ALA A 268 -8.37 -0.06 -5.95
C ALA A 268 -9.83 -0.55 -5.84
N ASN A 269 -10.05 -1.69 -5.18
CA ASN A 269 -11.37 -2.32 -5.02
C ASN A 269 -12.09 -1.90 -3.72
N THR A 270 -11.66 -0.83 -3.05
CA THR A 270 -12.32 -0.38 -1.81
C THR A 270 -13.78 0.01 -2.07
N THR A 271 -14.65 -0.43 -1.15
CA THR A 271 -16.04 0.02 -0.98
C THR A 271 -16.25 0.54 0.44
N LEU A 272 -17.19 1.46 0.64
CA LEU A 272 -17.53 1.94 1.98
C LEU A 272 -18.46 0.94 2.68
N GLY A 273 -18.13 0.61 3.92
CA GLY A 273 -19.03 -0.08 4.82
C GLY A 273 -20.09 0.86 5.41
N ALA A 274 -21.05 0.29 6.15
CA ALA A 274 -22.08 1.06 6.85
C ALA A 274 -21.51 2.02 7.92
N THR A 275 -20.27 1.79 8.37
CA THR A 275 -19.54 2.67 9.27
C THR A 275 -18.07 2.71 8.85
N PRO A 276 -17.31 3.75 9.24
CA PRO A 276 -15.85 3.81 9.04
C PRO A 276 -15.10 2.58 9.57
N ALA A 277 -15.49 2.06 10.73
CA ALA A 277 -14.91 0.84 11.30
C ALA A 277 -15.22 -0.40 10.45
N ALA A 278 -16.42 -0.50 9.87
CA ALA A 278 -16.76 -1.56 8.93
C ALA A 278 -15.97 -1.44 7.62
N THR A 279 -15.71 -0.23 7.12
CA THR A 279 -14.82 0.00 5.97
C THR A 279 -13.41 -0.54 6.25
N VAL A 280 -12.83 -0.18 7.39
CA VAL A 280 -11.49 -0.66 7.80
C VAL A 280 -11.48 -2.18 7.94
N ALA A 281 -12.47 -2.78 8.60
CA ALA A 281 -12.55 -4.22 8.78
C ALA A 281 -12.64 -4.98 7.43
N SER A 282 -13.40 -4.45 6.47
CA SER A 282 -13.48 -5.02 5.11
C SER A 282 -12.14 -4.93 4.38
N LEU A 283 -11.44 -3.80 4.49
CA LEU A 283 -10.11 -3.62 3.89
C LEU A 283 -9.06 -4.55 4.52
N GLN A 284 -9.08 -4.70 5.84
CA GLN A 284 -8.21 -5.64 6.57
C GLN A 284 -8.47 -7.08 6.14
N LYS A 285 -9.74 -7.49 6.11
CA LYS A 285 -10.13 -8.84 5.65
C LYS A 285 -9.69 -9.11 4.21
N ALA A 286 -9.80 -8.11 3.34
CA ALA A 286 -9.35 -8.22 1.96
C ALA A 286 -7.82 -8.30 1.82
N GLY A 287 -7.04 -7.83 2.81
CA GLY A 287 -5.58 -7.67 2.72
C GLY A 287 -5.13 -6.33 2.14
N ALA A 288 -6.06 -5.40 1.90
CA ALA A 288 -5.83 -4.13 1.21
C ALA A 288 -4.92 -3.15 1.97
N LEU A 289 -4.85 -3.26 3.31
CA LEU A 289 -4.08 -2.35 4.16
C LEU A 289 -2.63 -2.78 4.34
N GLN A 290 -2.22 -3.90 3.75
CA GLN A 290 -0.85 -4.36 3.90
C GLN A 290 0.16 -3.43 3.22
N SER A 291 -0.08 -3.09 1.95
CA SER A 291 0.84 -2.25 1.20
C SER A 291 0.98 -0.86 1.83
N LEU A 292 -0.09 -0.38 2.47
CA LEU A 292 -0.08 0.82 3.29
C LEU A 292 0.82 0.65 4.52
N SER A 293 0.65 -0.44 5.27
CA SER A 293 1.50 -0.74 6.43
C SER A 293 2.98 -0.86 6.05
N ASP A 294 3.28 -1.54 4.94
CA ASP A 294 4.63 -1.67 4.40
C ASP A 294 5.23 -0.31 4.02
N SER A 295 4.44 0.57 3.39
CA SER A 295 4.85 1.94 3.06
C SER A 295 5.16 2.73 4.34
N VAL A 296 4.23 2.74 5.30
CA VAL A 296 4.38 3.48 6.57
C VAL A 296 5.63 3.04 7.34
N GLN A 297 5.92 1.74 7.38
CA GLN A 297 7.09 1.20 8.08
C GLN A 297 8.40 1.33 7.30
N SER A 298 8.34 1.48 5.98
CA SER A 298 9.54 1.55 5.14
C SER A 298 10.45 2.71 5.53
N SER A 299 11.73 2.39 5.74
CA SER A 299 12.83 3.35 5.91
C SER A 299 13.72 3.44 4.68
N ALA A 300 13.36 2.76 3.59
CA ALA A 300 14.23 2.51 2.44
C ALA A 300 14.70 3.80 1.76
N SER A 301 13.81 4.76 1.50
CA SER A 301 14.15 6.03 0.82
C SER A 301 15.13 6.88 1.64
N GLY A 302 14.90 6.98 2.95
CA GLY A 302 15.78 7.72 3.87
C GLY A 302 17.14 7.05 4.04
N LEU A 303 17.17 5.73 4.26
CA LEU A 303 18.42 4.96 4.36
C LEU A 303 19.22 5.04 3.06
N LEU A 304 18.56 4.84 1.92
CA LEU A 304 19.19 4.90 0.61
C LEU A 304 19.87 6.25 0.38
N LEU A 305 19.17 7.34 0.67
CA LEU A 305 19.74 8.66 0.45
C LEU A 305 20.86 8.98 1.46
N SER A 306 20.73 8.54 2.71
CA SER A 306 21.81 8.64 3.71
C SER A 306 23.06 7.84 3.38
N SER A 307 22.93 6.83 2.51
CA SER A 307 24.04 5.96 2.07
C SER A 307 24.82 6.54 0.89
N VAL A 308 24.34 7.62 0.28
CA VAL A 308 25.03 8.32 -0.81
C VAL A 308 25.81 9.50 -0.24
N THR A 309 27.06 9.68 -0.67
CA THR A 309 27.90 10.79 -0.21
C THR A 309 27.39 12.13 -0.73
N SER A 310 27.63 13.21 0.02
CA SER A 310 27.31 14.57 -0.42
C SER A 310 27.99 14.95 -1.74
N ALA A 311 29.22 14.48 -1.97
CA ALA A 311 29.96 14.69 -3.22
C ALA A 311 29.26 14.06 -4.42
N ALA A 312 28.72 12.85 -4.26
CA ALA A 312 27.97 12.18 -5.32
C ALA A 312 26.65 12.89 -5.65
N LEU A 313 25.97 13.44 -4.63
CA LEU A 313 24.71 14.16 -4.82
C LEU A 313 24.88 15.47 -5.61
N VAL A 314 26.05 16.11 -5.55
CA VAL A 314 26.34 17.32 -6.35
C VAL A 314 26.97 17.02 -7.71
N ASP A 315 27.25 15.76 -8.04
CA ASP A 315 27.82 15.35 -9.33
C ASP A 315 26.72 14.89 -10.29
N GLY A 316 26.40 15.74 -11.27
CA GLY A 316 25.34 15.45 -12.26
C GLY A 316 25.67 14.27 -13.19
N THR A 317 26.93 13.88 -13.32
CA THR A 317 27.32 12.74 -14.17
C THR A 317 26.87 11.40 -13.60
N LEU A 318 26.55 11.35 -12.30
CA LEU A 318 26.14 10.13 -11.60
C LEU A 318 24.63 9.87 -11.64
N THR A 319 23.81 10.78 -12.18
CA THR A 319 22.33 10.69 -12.19
C THR A 319 21.83 9.31 -12.63
N SER A 320 22.39 8.76 -13.72
CA SER A 320 21.97 7.46 -14.26
C SER A 320 22.36 6.29 -13.35
N SER A 321 23.56 6.33 -12.76
CA SER A 321 24.03 5.30 -11.83
C SER A 321 23.27 5.32 -10.51
N LEU A 322 22.93 6.52 -10.00
CA LEU A 322 22.06 6.69 -8.85
C LEU A 322 20.65 6.16 -9.15
N GLY A 323 20.11 6.43 -10.34
CA GLY A 323 18.85 5.84 -10.80
C GLY A 323 18.89 4.30 -10.87
N ALA A 324 19.99 3.72 -11.35
CA ALA A 324 20.17 2.27 -11.36
C ALA A 324 20.17 1.66 -9.94
N LEU A 325 20.83 2.32 -8.98
CA LEU A 325 20.78 1.92 -7.58
C LEU A 325 19.36 2.02 -7.01
N GLY A 326 18.66 3.13 -7.26
CA GLY A 326 17.26 3.32 -6.86
C GLY A 326 16.34 2.22 -7.36
N ASN A 327 16.46 1.84 -8.64
CA ASN A 327 15.71 0.75 -9.25
C ASN A 327 16.02 -0.61 -8.60
N ALA A 328 17.29 -0.89 -8.31
CA ALA A 328 17.68 -2.13 -7.65
C ALA A 328 17.11 -2.24 -6.22
N VAL A 329 17.09 -1.12 -5.48
CA VAL A 329 16.50 -1.03 -4.15
C VAL A 329 14.98 -1.20 -4.19
N ALA A 330 14.30 -0.58 -5.16
CA ALA A 330 12.86 -0.75 -5.36
C ALA A 330 12.46 -2.20 -5.65
N LEU A 331 13.34 -2.96 -6.32
CA LEU A 331 13.16 -4.41 -6.52
C LEU A 331 13.49 -5.25 -5.28
N GLY A 332 14.16 -4.70 -4.26
CA GLY A 332 14.64 -5.45 -3.10
C GLY A 332 15.55 -6.61 -3.49
N ASN A 333 16.32 -6.46 -4.57
CA ASN A 333 17.20 -7.52 -5.09
C ASN A 333 18.64 -7.24 -4.65
N GLU A 334 19.11 -7.99 -3.66
CA GLU A 334 20.44 -7.83 -3.06
C GLU A 334 21.59 -7.87 -4.10
N SER A 335 21.54 -8.79 -5.06
CA SER A 335 22.58 -8.88 -6.10
C SER A 335 22.60 -7.66 -7.00
N ALA A 336 21.42 -7.13 -7.36
CA ALA A 336 21.30 -5.92 -8.17
C ALA A 336 21.76 -4.69 -7.39
N ILE A 337 21.43 -4.60 -6.09
CA ILE A 337 21.84 -3.50 -5.21
C ILE A 337 23.36 -3.49 -5.10
N ASN A 338 23.98 -4.63 -4.79
CA ASN A 338 25.44 -4.74 -4.69
C ASN A 338 26.15 -4.39 -6.01
N SER A 339 25.57 -4.78 -7.15
CA SER A 339 26.11 -4.46 -8.47
C SER A 339 26.02 -2.96 -8.78
N ALA A 340 24.88 -2.33 -8.52
CA ALA A 340 24.69 -0.88 -8.71
C ALA A 340 25.55 -0.05 -7.74
N ALA A 341 25.66 -0.46 -6.48
CA ALA A 341 26.54 0.17 -5.49
C ALA A 341 28.01 0.05 -5.88
N SER A 342 28.45 -1.11 -6.40
CA SER A 342 29.82 -1.30 -6.88
C SER A 342 30.16 -0.38 -8.05
N ALA A 343 29.20 -0.12 -8.95
CA ALA A 343 29.37 0.82 -10.05
C ALA A 343 29.51 2.29 -9.59
N LEU A 344 28.97 2.62 -8.41
CA LEU A 344 29.14 3.93 -7.78
C LEU A 344 30.45 4.04 -7.00
N GLY A 345 31.03 2.93 -6.54
CA GLY A 345 32.31 2.90 -5.83
C GLY A 345 32.27 3.74 -4.55
N ASN A 346 33.25 4.64 -4.36
CA ASN A 346 33.36 5.48 -3.16
C ASN A 346 32.28 6.57 -3.05
N ASN A 347 31.37 6.67 -4.02
CA ASN A 347 30.23 7.59 -3.97
C ASN A 347 29.12 7.14 -3.01
N VAL A 348 29.19 5.89 -2.53
CA VAL A 348 28.27 5.31 -1.54
C VAL A 348 29.03 4.78 -0.33
N ASP A 349 28.40 4.83 0.85
CA ASP A 349 28.88 4.17 2.06
C ASP A 349 28.47 2.70 2.08
N GLY A 350 29.45 1.79 2.13
CA GLY A 350 29.20 0.34 2.16
C GLY A 350 28.37 -0.12 3.36
N ASN A 351 28.53 0.52 4.53
CA ASN A 351 27.72 0.18 5.71
C ASN A 351 26.26 0.65 5.53
N GLY A 352 26.08 1.86 5.01
CA GLY A 352 24.78 2.37 4.58
C GLY A 352 24.09 1.43 3.59
N ILE A 353 24.79 1.00 2.53
CA ILE A 353 24.24 0.05 1.55
C ILE A 353 23.86 -1.29 2.21
N ALA A 354 24.67 -1.80 3.14
CA ALA A 354 24.29 -3.01 3.89
C ALA A 354 23.01 -2.81 4.72
N ALA A 355 22.82 -1.63 5.34
CA ALA A 355 21.59 -1.29 6.04
C ALA A 355 20.39 -1.15 5.08
N VAL A 356 20.59 -0.58 3.89
CA VAL A 356 19.57 -0.54 2.83
C VAL A 356 19.15 -1.96 2.44
N ILE A 357 20.11 -2.84 2.18
CA ILE A 357 19.86 -4.25 1.84
C ILE A 357 19.05 -4.90 2.97
N LEU A 358 19.43 -4.75 4.24
CA LEU A 358 18.66 -5.30 5.36
C LEU A 358 17.22 -4.77 5.44
N ALA A 359 16.99 -3.50 5.06
CA ALA A 359 15.67 -2.88 5.09
C ALA A 359 14.75 -3.33 3.93
N VAL A 360 15.31 -3.74 2.79
CA VAL A 360 14.52 -4.11 1.60
C VAL A 360 14.62 -5.59 1.22
N SER A 361 15.58 -6.32 1.77
CA SER A 361 15.75 -7.74 1.51
C SER A 361 14.59 -8.53 2.09
N PRO A 362 13.97 -9.41 1.29
CA PRO A 362 12.82 -10.17 1.72
C PRO A 362 13.26 -11.33 2.64
N THR A 363 12.66 -11.45 3.82
CA THR A 363 12.92 -12.58 4.75
C THR A 363 11.82 -13.62 4.71
N ASP A 364 10.57 -13.19 4.51
CA ASP A 364 9.36 -14.01 4.69
C ASP A 364 8.44 -13.86 3.47
N TYR A 365 8.47 -14.85 2.57
CA TYR A 365 7.68 -14.83 1.34
C TYR A 365 7.51 -16.22 0.70
N LEU A 366 6.51 -16.33 -0.17
CA LEU A 366 6.39 -17.44 -1.11
C LEU A 366 7.17 -17.10 -2.39
N ARG A 367 8.12 -17.95 -2.75
CA ARG A 367 8.86 -17.85 -4.01
C ARG A 367 8.17 -18.69 -5.07
N LEU A 368 7.89 -18.08 -6.23
CA LEU A 368 7.43 -18.78 -7.42
C LEU A 368 8.65 -19.14 -8.26
N ASP A 369 8.99 -20.42 -8.34
CA ASP A 369 10.20 -20.89 -9.04
C ASP A 369 9.98 -21.06 -10.55
N SER A 370 8.74 -21.35 -10.95
CA SER A 370 8.36 -21.52 -12.34
C SER A 370 6.91 -21.12 -12.57
N PHE A 371 6.57 -20.82 -13.82
CA PHE A 371 5.22 -20.57 -14.25
C PHE A 371 4.99 -21.27 -15.59
N SER A 372 3.85 -21.94 -15.73
CA SER A 372 3.49 -22.62 -16.96
C SER A 372 1.99 -22.54 -17.22
N ILE A 373 1.64 -22.46 -18.50
CA ILE A 373 0.26 -22.45 -18.97
C ILE A 373 0.11 -23.60 -19.95
N ASN A 374 -0.92 -24.44 -19.76
CA ASN A 374 -1.10 -25.67 -20.54
C ASN A 374 0.18 -26.50 -20.59
N ASP A 375 0.84 -26.66 -19.43
CA ASP A 375 2.11 -27.39 -19.28
C ASP A 375 3.31 -26.83 -20.07
N THR A 376 3.15 -25.67 -20.72
CA THR A 376 4.23 -24.95 -21.39
C THR A 376 4.82 -23.91 -20.44
N ALA A 377 6.12 -24.02 -20.15
CA ALA A 377 6.82 -23.03 -19.33
C ALA A 377 6.84 -21.67 -20.04
N VAL A 378 6.45 -20.62 -19.32
CA VAL A 378 6.43 -19.25 -19.82
C VAL A 378 7.06 -18.30 -18.79
N PRO A 379 7.67 -17.19 -19.20
CA PRO A 379 8.19 -16.22 -18.26
C PRO A 379 7.06 -15.55 -17.46
N PHE A 380 7.38 -15.00 -16.30
CA PHE A 380 6.51 -14.03 -15.63
C PHE A 380 6.53 -12.73 -16.44
N SER A 381 5.59 -12.58 -17.36
CA SER A 381 5.44 -11.40 -18.22
C SER A 381 3.97 -10.97 -18.31
N ASN A 382 3.77 -9.70 -18.65
CA ASN A 382 2.44 -9.10 -18.80
C ASN A 382 1.68 -9.62 -20.03
N ALA A 383 2.37 -10.32 -20.93
CA ALA A 383 1.76 -11.00 -22.07
C ALA A 383 2.55 -12.26 -22.42
N VAL A 384 1.84 -13.31 -22.80
CA VAL A 384 2.40 -14.59 -23.25
C VAL A 384 1.55 -15.13 -24.40
N THR A 385 2.20 -15.79 -25.36
CA THR A 385 1.52 -16.51 -26.44
C THR A 385 1.79 -17.99 -26.27
N ILE A 386 0.74 -18.80 -26.32
CA ILE A 386 0.83 -20.25 -26.19
C ILE A 386 0.06 -20.95 -27.31
N THR A 387 0.64 -22.03 -27.82
CA THR A 387 -0.02 -22.92 -28.79
C THR A 387 -0.92 -23.88 -28.04
N GLY A 388 -2.18 -23.98 -28.45
CA GLY A 388 -3.14 -24.90 -27.88
C GLY A 388 -4.58 -24.45 -28.09
N SER A 389 -5.49 -25.41 -28.13
CA SER A 389 -6.90 -25.16 -28.45
C SER A 389 -7.70 -24.50 -27.32
N THR A 390 -7.32 -24.67 -26.06
CA THR A 390 -8.09 -24.23 -24.88
C THR A 390 -7.18 -23.92 -23.71
N LEU A 391 -7.48 -22.92 -22.89
CA LEU A 391 -6.80 -22.69 -21.61
C LEU A 391 -7.29 -23.72 -20.59
N THR A 392 -6.43 -24.67 -20.23
CA THR A 392 -6.77 -25.81 -19.36
C THR A 392 -6.27 -25.62 -17.94
N ASN A 393 -5.00 -25.24 -17.79
CA ASN A 393 -4.34 -25.12 -16.51
C ASN A 393 -3.33 -23.97 -16.51
N ILE A 394 -3.20 -23.36 -15.34
CA ILE A 394 -2.07 -22.48 -15.00
C ILE A 394 -1.39 -23.14 -13.80
N LYS A 395 -0.08 -23.34 -13.87
CA LYS A 395 0.70 -24.01 -12.82
C LYS A 395 1.89 -23.17 -12.39
N THR A 396 2.26 -23.31 -11.12
CA THR A 396 3.45 -22.68 -10.57
C THR A 396 4.10 -23.56 -9.50
N SER A 397 5.43 -23.61 -9.51
CA SER A 397 6.20 -24.23 -8.43
C SER A 397 6.35 -23.21 -7.30
N VAL A 398 6.07 -23.62 -6.07
CA VAL A 398 6.10 -22.72 -4.90
C VAL A 398 7.10 -23.24 -3.86
N THR A 399 8.00 -22.36 -3.43
CA THR A 399 8.91 -22.59 -2.31
C THR A 399 8.63 -21.59 -1.20
N GLN A 400 8.57 -22.06 0.04
CA GLN A 400 8.49 -21.19 1.22
C GLN A 400 9.90 -20.67 1.57
N VAL A 401 10.02 -19.35 1.75
CA VAL A 401 11.25 -18.71 2.24
C VAL A 401 10.95 -18.03 3.56
N GLY A 402 11.67 -18.41 4.60
CA GLY A 402 11.42 -17.93 5.97
C GLY A 402 10.06 -18.39 6.50
N GLN A 403 9.34 -17.46 7.13
CA GLN A 403 8.02 -17.65 7.74
C GLN A 403 6.97 -16.74 7.07
N PRO A 404 6.59 -16.99 5.80
CA PRO A 404 5.62 -16.18 5.06
C PRO A 404 4.22 -16.13 5.70
N PHE A 405 3.93 -17.01 6.65
CA PHE A 405 2.69 -17.06 7.40
C PHE A 405 2.87 -16.63 8.87
N GLY A 406 4.05 -16.13 9.23
CA GLY A 406 4.43 -15.83 10.61
C GLY A 406 4.31 -17.06 11.51
N THR A 407 3.57 -16.93 12.60
CA THR A 407 3.23 -18.04 13.51
C THR A 407 1.91 -18.73 13.15
N GLY A 408 1.24 -18.29 12.08
CA GLY A 408 -0.04 -18.82 11.64
C GLY A 408 0.10 -20.12 10.84
N ALA A 409 -1.05 -20.71 10.52
CA ALA A 409 -1.10 -21.83 9.59
C ALA A 409 -0.74 -21.36 8.17
N SER A 410 -0.21 -22.28 7.36
CA SER A 410 0.15 -22.04 5.95
C SER A 410 -1.09 -21.94 5.07
N GLU A 411 -1.89 -20.90 5.27
CA GLU A 411 -3.20 -20.74 4.65
C GLU A 411 -3.28 -19.42 3.90
N ILE A 412 -3.84 -19.49 2.70
CA ILE A 412 -4.03 -18.33 1.83
C ILE A 412 -5.50 -18.20 1.41
N ARG A 413 -5.86 -16.97 1.04
CA ARG A 413 -7.01 -16.70 0.16
C ARG A 413 -6.48 -16.56 -1.26
N ALA A 414 -7.25 -17.03 -2.24
CA ALA A 414 -6.86 -16.95 -3.64
C ALA A 414 -7.94 -16.24 -4.45
N GLY A 415 -7.52 -15.34 -5.34
CA GLY A 415 -8.38 -14.67 -6.29
C GLY A 415 -7.95 -14.98 -7.72
N LEU A 416 -8.94 -15.19 -8.57
CA LEU A 416 -8.80 -15.28 -10.02
C LEU A 416 -9.79 -14.31 -10.64
N ARG A 417 -9.34 -13.54 -11.62
CA ARG A 417 -10.20 -12.85 -12.57
C ARG A 417 -9.73 -13.19 -13.97
N TYR A 418 -10.64 -13.41 -14.89
CA TYR A 418 -10.28 -13.37 -16.31
C TYR A 418 -11.37 -12.79 -17.19
N VAL A 419 -10.95 -12.14 -18.28
CA VAL A 419 -11.84 -11.61 -19.33
C VAL A 419 -11.57 -12.33 -20.65
N TYR A 420 -12.62 -12.86 -21.26
CA TYR A 420 -12.59 -13.56 -22.54
C TYR A 420 -13.85 -13.28 -23.35
N ASN A 421 -13.69 -12.84 -24.60
CA ASN A 421 -14.80 -12.56 -25.53
C ASN A 421 -15.92 -11.69 -24.94
N GLY A 422 -15.54 -10.67 -24.16
CA GLY A 422 -16.48 -9.74 -23.51
C GLY A 422 -17.20 -10.32 -22.28
N ASN A 423 -16.90 -11.56 -21.88
CA ASN A 423 -17.33 -12.12 -20.61
C ASN A 423 -16.21 -12.06 -19.58
N GLU A 424 -16.54 -11.78 -18.33
CA GLU A 424 -15.62 -11.74 -17.21
C GLU A 424 -16.03 -12.79 -16.19
N VAL A 425 -15.06 -13.54 -15.68
CA VAL A 425 -15.25 -14.48 -14.58
C VAL A 425 -14.33 -14.08 -13.44
N ILE A 426 -14.92 -13.88 -12.27
CA ILE A 426 -14.24 -13.52 -11.03
C ILE A 426 -14.49 -14.64 -10.03
N LEU A 427 -13.44 -15.10 -9.36
CA LEU A 427 -13.47 -16.15 -8.37
C LEU A 427 -12.65 -15.74 -7.15
N VAL A 428 -13.24 -15.88 -5.97
CA VAL A 428 -12.52 -15.85 -4.69
C VAL A 428 -12.67 -17.19 -3.98
N ILE A 429 -11.53 -17.78 -3.59
CA ILE A 429 -11.44 -18.97 -2.77
C ILE A 429 -11.04 -18.52 -1.36
N GLU A 430 -11.94 -18.72 -0.39
CA GLU A 430 -11.76 -18.17 0.96
C GLU A 430 -10.67 -18.84 1.78
N ARG A 431 -10.20 -20.03 1.38
CA ARG A 431 -9.15 -20.75 2.10
C ARG A 431 -8.50 -21.82 1.23
N VAL A 432 -7.19 -21.79 1.17
CA VAL A 432 -6.34 -22.85 0.61
C VAL A 432 -5.25 -23.16 1.64
N ALA A 433 -5.23 -24.39 2.12
CA ALA A 433 -4.19 -24.90 3.00
C ALA A 433 -3.00 -25.42 2.17
N LEU A 434 -1.83 -24.85 2.41
CA LEU A 434 -0.58 -25.23 1.77
C LEU A 434 0.25 -26.09 2.73
N THR A 435 0.96 -27.07 2.21
CA THR A 435 1.89 -27.88 2.99
C THR A 435 3.23 -27.92 2.30
N PHE A 436 4.29 -27.64 3.06
CA PHE A 436 5.66 -27.63 2.59
C PHE A 436 6.46 -28.77 3.25
N ASN A 437 7.43 -29.33 2.53
CA ASN A 437 8.34 -30.34 3.06
C ASN A 437 9.52 -29.72 3.82
N SER A 438 10.43 -30.55 4.33
CA SER A 438 11.64 -30.10 5.04
C SER A 438 12.63 -29.30 4.19
N SER A 439 12.49 -29.34 2.86
CA SER A 439 13.25 -28.51 1.91
C SER A 439 12.49 -27.24 1.51
N ASN A 440 11.39 -26.94 2.21
CA ASN A 440 10.47 -25.82 1.96
C ASN A 440 9.75 -25.84 0.61
N GLN A 441 9.70 -26.98 -0.09
CA GLN A 441 8.98 -27.11 -1.35
C GLN A 441 7.52 -27.50 -1.08
N LEU A 442 6.60 -26.96 -1.89
CA LEU A 442 5.19 -27.32 -1.83
C LEU A 442 4.99 -28.81 -2.11
N VAL A 443 4.22 -29.49 -1.25
CA VAL A 443 3.87 -30.91 -1.39
C VAL A 443 2.37 -31.19 -1.28
N ALA A 444 1.57 -30.20 -0.87
CA ALA A 444 0.12 -30.24 -0.98
C ALA A 444 -0.46 -28.83 -1.00
N ALA A 445 -1.59 -28.67 -1.70
CA ALA A 445 -2.40 -27.46 -1.72
C ALA A 445 -3.86 -27.90 -1.79
N GLN A 446 -4.56 -27.78 -0.67
CA GLN A 446 -5.91 -28.34 -0.49
C GLN A 446 -6.88 -27.24 -0.11
N ILE A 447 -8.08 -27.29 -0.66
CA ILE A 447 -9.21 -26.46 -0.23
C ILE A 447 -10.00 -27.29 0.77
N PRO A 448 -10.04 -26.90 2.05
CA PRO A 448 -10.77 -27.65 3.06
C PRO A 448 -12.27 -27.77 2.72
N PRO A 449 -12.93 -28.89 3.07
CA PRO A 449 -14.39 -28.98 2.99
C PRO A 449 -15.05 -27.85 3.79
N GLY A 450 -16.11 -27.27 3.25
CA GLY A 450 -16.80 -26.13 3.87
C GLY A 450 -16.27 -24.76 3.42
N THR A 451 -15.13 -24.68 2.75
CA THR A 451 -14.63 -23.42 2.18
C THR A 451 -15.55 -22.92 1.06
N SER A 452 -15.86 -21.62 1.05
CA SER A 452 -16.64 -21.01 -0.02
C SER A 452 -15.78 -20.65 -1.24
N PHE A 453 -16.31 -20.96 -2.41
CA PHE A 453 -15.95 -20.35 -3.69
C PHE A 453 -17.01 -19.31 -4.03
N GLN A 454 -16.59 -18.04 -4.13
CA GLN A 454 -17.45 -16.95 -4.56
C GLN A 454 -17.18 -16.66 -6.03
N PHE A 455 -18.18 -16.84 -6.88
CA PHE A 455 -18.11 -16.55 -8.30
C PHE A 455 -18.94 -15.31 -8.64
N VAL A 456 -18.40 -14.48 -9.53
CA VAL A 456 -19.16 -13.49 -10.30
C VAL A 456 -18.89 -13.75 -11.77
N VAL A 457 -19.94 -13.74 -12.58
CA VAL A 457 -19.82 -13.70 -14.04
C VAL A 457 -20.48 -12.42 -14.51
N ASN A 458 -19.79 -11.65 -15.32
CA ASN A 458 -20.32 -10.48 -16.01
C ASN A 458 -20.21 -10.65 -17.53
N GLY A 459 -21.07 -9.98 -18.29
CA GLY A 459 -21.03 -9.96 -19.76
C GLY A 459 -22.36 -10.39 -20.37
N THR A 460 -22.36 -11.48 -21.13
CA THR A 460 -23.59 -12.02 -21.75
C THR A 460 -24.61 -12.45 -20.69
N VAL A 461 -24.12 -12.88 -19.54
CA VAL A 461 -24.91 -13.20 -18.35
C VAL A 461 -24.26 -12.53 -17.16
N ASN A 462 -25.08 -11.92 -16.30
CA ASN A 462 -24.62 -11.35 -15.04
C ASN A 462 -25.16 -12.20 -13.90
N THR A 463 -24.29 -12.86 -13.14
CA THR A 463 -24.71 -13.68 -12.01
C THR A 463 -23.65 -13.74 -10.91
N ARG A 464 -24.11 -13.99 -9.68
CA ARG A 464 -23.27 -14.28 -8.52
C ARG A 464 -23.62 -15.65 -7.96
N VAL A 465 -22.63 -16.47 -7.67
CA VAL A 465 -22.82 -17.84 -7.18
C VAL A 465 -21.85 -18.13 -6.05
N SER A 466 -22.36 -18.62 -4.93
CA SER A 466 -21.55 -19.19 -3.86
C SER A 466 -21.64 -20.71 -3.91
N VAL A 467 -20.49 -21.39 -4.00
CA VAL A 467 -20.39 -22.85 -3.98
C VAL A 467 -19.49 -23.27 -2.84
N THR A 468 -19.93 -24.21 -2.01
CA THR A 468 -19.10 -24.75 -0.94
C THR A 468 -18.23 -25.90 -1.46
N SER A 469 -16.94 -25.91 -1.10
CA SER A 469 -16.02 -27.00 -1.37
C SER A 469 -16.41 -28.26 -0.61
N THR A 470 -16.30 -29.41 -1.27
CA THR A 470 -16.38 -30.74 -0.64
C THR A 470 -14.98 -31.30 -0.30
N GLY A 471 -13.94 -30.48 -0.39
CA GLY A 471 -12.54 -30.91 -0.42
C GLY A 471 -12.03 -30.94 -1.85
N ASP A 472 -11.29 -29.91 -2.25
CA ASP A 472 -10.67 -29.81 -3.58
C ASP A 472 -9.15 -29.82 -3.48
N ASN A 473 -8.48 -30.34 -4.51
CA ASN A 473 -7.03 -30.36 -4.60
C ASN A 473 -6.55 -29.38 -5.66
N LEU A 474 -5.65 -28.48 -5.28
CA LEU A 474 -4.93 -27.55 -6.15
C LEU A 474 -3.47 -27.97 -6.32
N PHE A 475 -3.08 -29.19 -5.93
CA PHE A 475 -1.73 -29.69 -6.11
C PHE A 475 -1.66 -30.76 -7.19
N ASP A 476 -0.80 -30.55 -8.19
CA ASP A 476 -0.46 -31.55 -9.19
C ASP A 476 0.72 -32.39 -8.68
N SER A 477 0.43 -33.59 -8.21
CA SER A 477 1.43 -34.53 -7.69
C SER A 477 2.43 -35.02 -8.73
N SER A 478 2.13 -34.91 -10.03
CA SER A 478 3.04 -35.35 -11.09
C SER A 478 4.18 -34.36 -11.33
N SER A 479 3.89 -33.06 -11.16
CA SER A 479 4.82 -31.95 -11.38
C SER A 479 5.31 -31.31 -10.08
N GLY A 480 4.65 -31.55 -8.96
CA GLY A 480 4.95 -30.90 -7.68
C GLY A 480 4.51 -29.44 -7.63
N GLN A 481 3.51 -29.06 -8.43
CA GLN A 481 3.12 -27.66 -8.64
C GLN A 481 1.74 -27.35 -8.05
N LEU A 482 1.56 -26.09 -7.65
CA LEU A 482 0.25 -25.51 -7.45
C LEU A 482 -0.41 -25.36 -8.83
N VAL A 483 -1.65 -25.84 -8.97
CA VAL A 483 -2.42 -25.83 -10.20
C VAL A 483 -3.73 -25.08 -10.01
N LEU A 484 -4.05 -24.24 -10.99
CA LEU A 484 -5.37 -23.66 -11.19
C LEU A 484 -6.06 -24.40 -12.36
N PRO A 485 -6.95 -25.37 -12.07
CA PRO A 485 -7.62 -26.14 -13.11
C PRO A 485 -8.87 -25.42 -13.63
N VAL A 486 -8.75 -24.69 -14.74
CA VAL A 486 -9.82 -23.82 -15.28
C VAL A 486 -11.12 -24.60 -15.54
N ALA A 487 -11.02 -25.77 -16.19
CA ALA A 487 -12.19 -26.60 -16.48
C ALA A 487 -12.89 -27.12 -15.21
N THR A 488 -12.14 -27.44 -14.15
CA THR A 488 -12.72 -27.89 -12.87
C THR A 488 -13.50 -26.76 -12.20
N LEU A 489 -12.95 -25.54 -12.21
CA LEU A 489 -13.61 -24.36 -11.65
C LEU A 489 -14.91 -24.02 -12.40
N LEU A 490 -14.85 -24.01 -13.74
CA LEU A 490 -16.06 -23.80 -14.55
C LEU A 490 -17.10 -24.91 -14.38
N ASN A 491 -16.66 -26.16 -14.19
CA ASN A 491 -17.58 -27.25 -13.89
C ASN A 491 -18.26 -27.12 -12.52
N LYS A 492 -17.60 -26.52 -11.52
CA LYS A 492 -18.26 -26.19 -10.25
C LYS A 492 -19.37 -25.17 -10.46
N LEU A 493 -19.09 -24.12 -11.24
CA LEU A 493 -20.09 -23.12 -11.58
C LEU A 493 -21.27 -23.75 -12.35
N ARG A 494 -21.00 -24.63 -13.31
CA ARG A 494 -22.03 -25.41 -14.02
C ARG A 494 -22.88 -26.26 -13.06
N SER A 495 -22.23 -26.92 -12.10
CA SER A 495 -22.89 -27.84 -11.16
C SER A 495 -23.75 -27.12 -10.13
N SER A 496 -23.58 -25.79 -9.96
CA SER A 496 -24.49 -24.97 -9.16
C SER A 496 -25.92 -24.88 -9.74
N GLY A 497 -26.10 -25.23 -11.02
CA GLY A 497 -27.37 -25.14 -11.74
C GLY A 497 -27.74 -23.74 -12.22
N VAL A 498 -26.92 -22.72 -11.93
CA VAL A 498 -27.20 -21.33 -12.29
C VAL A 498 -26.89 -21.03 -13.77
N LEU A 499 -25.88 -21.69 -14.34
CA LEU A 499 -25.48 -21.53 -15.74
C LEU A 499 -25.65 -22.83 -16.53
N SER A 500 -26.15 -22.69 -17.76
CA SER A 500 -26.26 -23.76 -18.74
C SER A 500 -24.90 -24.17 -19.32
N ALA A 501 -24.85 -25.35 -19.97
CA ALA A 501 -23.63 -25.84 -20.61
C ALA A 501 -23.12 -24.87 -21.71
N THR A 502 -24.01 -24.28 -22.51
CA THR A 502 -23.65 -23.30 -23.55
C THR A 502 -23.08 -22.02 -22.97
N GLN A 503 -23.63 -21.54 -21.85
CA GLN A 503 -23.08 -20.37 -21.15
C GLN A 503 -21.68 -20.68 -20.60
N ILE A 504 -21.47 -21.85 -20.00
CA ILE A 504 -20.14 -22.27 -19.53
C ILE A 504 -19.13 -22.40 -20.68
N GLN A 505 -19.55 -22.91 -21.83
CA GLN A 505 -18.70 -22.98 -23.02
C GLN A 505 -18.26 -21.58 -23.49
N ALA A 506 -19.16 -20.59 -23.46
CA ALA A 506 -18.81 -19.21 -23.81
C ALA A 506 -17.81 -18.56 -22.83
N LEU A 507 -17.74 -19.04 -21.59
CA LEU A 507 -16.75 -18.62 -20.59
C LEU A 507 -15.42 -19.36 -20.70
N THR A 508 -15.34 -20.43 -21.51
CA THR A 508 -14.15 -21.28 -21.63
C THR A 508 -13.20 -20.68 -22.66
N PRO A 509 -11.97 -20.27 -22.30
CA PRO A 509 -11.09 -19.65 -23.27
C PRO A 509 -10.54 -20.65 -24.29
N THR A 510 -10.73 -20.35 -25.58
CA THR A 510 -10.31 -21.20 -26.71
C THR A 510 -9.54 -20.41 -27.77
N ALA A 511 -8.72 -21.10 -28.56
CA ALA A 511 -8.00 -20.52 -29.68
C ALA A 511 -8.87 -20.41 -30.95
N PRO A 512 -8.65 -19.38 -31.80
CA PRO A 512 -7.81 -18.22 -31.52
C PRO A 512 -8.50 -17.28 -30.52
N GLY A 513 -7.75 -16.74 -29.56
CA GLY A 513 -8.32 -15.80 -28.59
C GLY A 513 -7.29 -15.26 -27.60
N SER A 514 -7.63 -14.14 -26.97
CA SER A 514 -6.82 -13.54 -25.91
C SER A 514 -7.63 -13.49 -24.61
N VAL A 515 -6.95 -13.77 -23.51
CA VAL A 515 -7.52 -13.82 -22.17
C VAL A 515 -6.72 -12.88 -21.28
N ASP A 516 -7.36 -11.87 -20.73
CA ASP A 516 -6.76 -11.06 -19.67
C ASP A 516 -6.96 -11.79 -18.34
N VAL A 517 -5.88 -12.17 -17.65
CA VAL A 517 -5.91 -12.98 -16.43
C VAL A 517 -5.24 -12.24 -15.29
N THR A 518 -5.95 -12.11 -14.17
CA THR A 518 -5.42 -11.66 -12.88
C THR A 518 -5.41 -12.83 -11.90
N LEU A 519 -4.27 -13.07 -11.26
CA LEU A 519 -4.11 -14.03 -10.17
C LEU A 519 -3.58 -13.31 -8.94
N VAL A 520 -4.20 -13.54 -7.79
CA VAL A 520 -3.80 -12.94 -6.53
C VAL A 520 -3.82 -13.97 -5.41
N VAL A 521 -2.85 -13.88 -4.52
CA VAL A 521 -2.93 -14.54 -3.22
C VAL A 521 -2.92 -13.49 -2.11
N GLY A 522 -3.76 -13.72 -1.12
CA GLY A 522 -3.85 -12.92 0.09
C GLY A 522 -3.84 -13.82 1.31
N SER A 523 -3.91 -13.19 2.48
CA SER A 523 -3.95 -13.89 3.75
C SER A 523 -5.36 -14.31 4.15
N GLU A 524 -5.49 -15.42 4.88
CA GLU A 524 -6.72 -15.74 5.61
C GLU A 524 -6.86 -14.91 6.90
N THR A 525 -5.75 -14.58 7.57
CA THR A 525 -5.73 -13.97 8.92
C THR A 525 -5.45 -12.46 8.91
N GLY A 526 -5.34 -11.86 7.73
CA GLY A 526 -4.90 -10.47 7.55
C GLY A 526 -3.38 -10.28 7.66
N GLN A 527 -2.61 -11.30 8.06
CA GLN A 527 -1.14 -11.28 8.06
C GLN A 527 -0.57 -11.47 6.66
N PRO A 528 0.34 -10.64 6.17
CA PRO A 528 0.66 -10.61 4.75
C PRO A 528 1.38 -11.83 4.24
N VAL A 529 0.85 -12.41 3.16
CA VAL A 529 1.54 -13.44 2.39
C VAL A 529 2.19 -12.75 1.19
N ARG A 530 3.47 -12.39 1.34
CA ARG A 530 4.26 -11.79 0.26
C ARG A 530 4.63 -12.84 -0.77
N VAL A 531 4.63 -12.46 -2.05
CA VAL A 531 5.02 -13.35 -3.16
C VAL A 531 6.09 -12.72 -4.00
N ARG A 532 7.07 -13.52 -4.41
CA ARG A 532 8.18 -13.12 -5.28
C ARG A 532 8.41 -14.15 -6.37
N ALA A 533 8.70 -13.70 -7.59
CA ALA A 533 9.11 -14.56 -8.68
C ALA A 533 10.62 -14.77 -8.66
N ALA A 534 11.06 -16.01 -8.85
CA ALA A 534 12.48 -16.32 -9.07
C ALA A 534 12.98 -15.68 -10.36
N THR A 535 14.21 -15.18 -10.32
CA THR A 535 14.94 -14.67 -11.49
C THR A 535 16.31 -15.33 -11.54
N GLY A 536 16.99 -15.24 -12.68
CA GLY A 536 18.33 -15.85 -12.84
C GLY A 536 19.35 -15.42 -11.78
N ASN A 537 19.17 -14.24 -11.17
CA ASN A 537 20.09 -13.65 -10.20
C ASN A 537 19.41 -13.29 -8.85
N GLY A 538 18.27 -13.91 -8.51
CA GLY A 538 17.59 -13.63 -7.24
C GLY A 538 16.08 -13.79 -7.32
N THR A 539 15.35 -12.83 -6.76
CA THR A 539 13.89 -12.79 -6.83
C THR A 539 13.39 -11.36 -7.00
N ASN A 540 12.28 -11.19 -7.71
CA ASN A 540 11.59 -9.91 -7.85
C ASN A 540 10.23 -9.96 -7.16
N PRO A 541 9.76 -8.85 -6.55
CA PRO A 541 8.44 -8.81 -5.95
C PRO A 541 7.37 -8.97 -7.03
N MET A 542 6.30 -9.69 -6.70
CA MET A 542 5.06 -9.60 -7.47
C MET A 542 4.36 -8.27 -7.14
N SER A 543 3.48 -7.82 -8.02
CA SER A 543 2.73 -6.58 -7.81
C SER A 543 1.56 -6.79 -6.86
N VAL A 544 1.13 -5.73 -6.17
CA VAL A 544 -0.14 -5.75 -5.45
C VAL A 544 -1.28 -5.65 -6.46
N VAL A 545 -2.22 -6.58 -6.39
CA VAL A 545 -3.42 -6.64 -7.25
C VAL A 545 -4.62 -7.06 -6.41
N GLY A 546 -5.83 -6.88 -6.94
CA GLY A 546 -7.07 -7.18 -6.24
C GLY A 546 -8.11 -7.87 -7.11
N VAL A 547 -8.84 -8.79 -6.52
CA VAL A 547 -9.98 -9.50 -7.11
C VAL A 547 -11.17 -9.33 -6.17
N ASP A 548 -12.32 -8.88 -6.69
CA ASP A 548 -13.50 -8.59 -5.88
C ASP A 548 -14.79 -9.11 -6.53
N THR A 549 -15.56 -9.86 -5.76
CA THR A 549 -16.86 -10.43 -6.14
C THR A 549 -18.05 -9.58 -5.66
N GLY A 550 -17.80 -8.51 -4.91
CA GLY A 550 -18.78 -7.70 -4.18
C GLY A 550 -19.11 -8.27 -2.80
N ASP A 551 -19.23 -9.59 -2.68
CA ASP A 551 -19.46 -10.29 -1.40
C ASP A 551 -18.15 -10.68 -0.70
N SER A 552 -17.07 -10.80 -1.47
CA SER A 552 -15.74 -11.14 -1.00
C SER A 552 -14.66 -10.59 -1.91
N ALA A 553 -13.60 -10.07 -1.32
CA ALA A 553 -12.45 -9.53 -2.02
C ALA A 553 -11.14 -10.13 -1.49
N VAL A 554 -10.16 -10.32 -2.37
CA VAL A 554 -8.78 -10.68 -2.06
C VAL A 554 -7.87 -9.65 -2.71
N VAL A 555 -7.04 -9.02 -1.89
CA VAL A 555 -5.99 -8.09 -2.28
C VAL A 555 -4.68 -8.59 -1.70
N GLY A 556 -3.65 -8.61 -2.53
CA GLY A 556 -2.35 -9.15 -2.14
C GLY A 556 -1.42 -9.21 -3.33
N TYR A 557 -0.43 -10.09 -3.25
CA TYR A 557 0.64 -10.15 -4.25
C TYR A 557 0.29 -11.14 -5.36
N GLY A 558 0.42 -10.69 -6.60
CA GLY A 558 -0.10 -11.41 -7.75
C GLY A 558 0.40 -10.89 -9.09
N THR A 559 -0.25 -11.33 -10.17
CA THR A 559 0.12 -10.98 -11.55
C THR A 559 -1.11 -10.73 -12.39
N GLU A 560 -0.94 -9.82 -13.35
CA GLU A 560 -1.84 -9.61 -14.48
C GLU A 560 -1.09 -10.00 -15.74
N THR A 561 -1.69 -10.84 -16.58
CA THR A 561 -1.08 -11.31 -17.81
C THR A 561 -2.12 -11.55 -18.90
N ILE A 562 -1.80 -11.13 -20.12
CA ILE A 562 -2.58 -11.43 -21.31
C ILE A 562 -2.08 -12.73 -21.90
N VAL A 563 -2.92 -13.76 -21.88
CA VAL A 563 -2.66 -15.06 -22.50
C VAL A 563 -3.28 -15.09 -23.89
N THR A 564 -2.46 -15.13 -24.92
CA THR A 564 -2.91 -15.32 -26.30
C THR A 564 -2.82 -16.79 -26.68
N LEU A 565 -3.97 -17.39 -26.98
CA LEU A 565 -4.12 -18.77 -27.44
C LEU A 565 -4.11 -18.79 -28.96
N VAL A 566 -3.14 -19.50 -29.53
CA VAL A 566 -3.06 -19.75 -30.99
C VAL A 566 -3.29 -21.24 -31.28
N PRO A 567 -3.94 -21.58 -32.42
CA PRO A 567 -4.24 -22.96 -32.79
C PRO A 567 -3.03 -23.90 -32.83
#